data_AF-B0DUH9-F1
#
_entry.id   AF-B0DUH9-F1
#
_cell.length_a   1.000
_cell.length_b   1.000
_cell.length_c   1.000
_cell.angle_alpha   90.00
_cell.angle_beta   90.00
_cell.angle_gamma   90.00
#
_symmetry.space_group_name_H-M   'P 1'
#
loop_
_entity.id
_entity.type
_entity.pdbx_description
1 polymer ?
#
loop_
_entity_poly.entity_id
_entity_poly.type
_entity_poly.pdbx_seq_one_letter_code
_entity_poly.pdbx_strand_id
1 'polypeptide(L)'
;MSNNNPTGINGHGVKNYPDDETLKASLFQYAKEKLTTAQRLARLEAEHNLVIKAPTLYKLSQKFNVPSVRRLPPADIATQAVLENVANDPSQGRGVGTIGTLLSNQGMPLPRIEVFNGFRDFIRNAWVSMGSRTNGPHMFFTSLLSQTIDSLLQLGTSTLIVLKTFSFLTKICCTGTFWFFSIARSSHNVSR
;
A
#
# COMPACT_ATOMS: atom_id res chain seq x y z
N MET A 1 -47.41 -0.26 -42.78
CA MET A 1 -46.27 -0.44 -41.86
C MET A 1 -46.50 0.48 -40.67
N SER A 2 -46.77 -0.05 -39.47
CA SER A 2 -47.05 0.79 -38.29
C SER A 2 -45.75 1.27 -37.66
N ASN A 3 -45.57 2.58 -37.59
CA ASN A 3 -44.47 3.19 -36.83
C ASN A 3 -44.72 2.98 -35.34
N ASN A 4 -43.88 2.18 -34.70
CA ASN A 4 -43.98 1.91 -33.27
C ASN A 4 -43.27 3.04 -32.49
N ASN A 5 -44.02 3.72 -31.60
CA ASN A 5 -43.65 4.85 -30.74
C ASN A 5 -43.75 6.27 -31.36
N PRO A 6 -44.96 6.84 -31.49
CA PRO A 6 -45.17 8.20 -32.00
C PRO A 6 -44.62 9.31 -31.07
N THR A 7 -44.40 9.00 -29.80
CA THR A 7 -43.95 9.99 -28.80
C THR A 7 -42.43 10.11 -28.74
N GLY A 8 -41.67 9.10 -29.20
CA GLY A 8 -40.20 9.06 -29.10
C GLY A 8 -39.67 9.04 -27.65
N ILE A 9 -40.56 8.94 -26.65
CA ILE A 9 -40.19 8.91 -25.24
C ILE A 9 -39.80 7.48 -24.90
N ASN A 10 -38.51 7.26 -24.74
CA ASN A 10 -37.97 6.02 -24.21
C ASN A 10 -38.46 5.90 -22.76
N GLY A 11 -38.94 4.73 -22.31
CA GLY A 11 -39.51 4.52 -20.97
C GLY A 11 -38.56 4.74 -19.77
N HIS A 12 -37.41 5.37 -20.00
CA HIS A 12 -36.53 5.88 -18.98
C HIS A 12 -36.92 7.34 -18.71
N GLY A 13 -37.65 7.59 -17.62
CA GLY A 13 -38.07 8.93 -17.22
C GLY A 13 -36.93 9.96 -17.20
N VAL A 14 -37.28 11.24 -17.23
CA VAL A 14 -36.31 12.35 -17.26
C VAL A 14 -35.40 12.26 -16.04
N LYS A 15 -34.10 12.06 -16.28
CA LYS A 15 -33.08 12.02 -15.23
C LYS A 15 -32.49 13.41 -15.06
N ASN A 16 -32.68 14.00 -13.89
CA ASN A 16 -32.03 15.25 -13.53
C ASN A 16 -30.62 14.94 -13.03
N TYR A 17 -29.61 15.09 -13.89
CA TYR A 17 -28.22 14.92 -13.49
C TYR A 17 -27.70 16.23 -12.90
N PRO A 18 -26.96 16.18 -11.77
CA PRO A 18 -26.22 17.35 -11.28
C PRO A 18 -25.10 17.73 -12.25
N ASP A 19 -24.49 18.90 -12.04
CA ASP A 19 -23.37 19.37 -12.85
C ASP A 19 -22.22 18.35 -12.91
N ASP A 20 -21.58 18.21 -14.08
CA ASP A 20 -20.59 17.17 -14.33
C ASP A 20 -19.40 17.26 -13.34
N GLU A 21 -18.99 18.46 -12.92
CA GLU A 21 -17.89 18.62 -11.95
C GLU A 21 -18.32 18.23 -10.53
N THR A 22 -19.55 18.53 -10.12
CA THR A 22 -20.09 18.13 -8.80
C THR A 22 -20.25 16.62 -8.69
N LEU A 23 -20.74 15.98 -9.77
CA LEU A 23 -20.89 14.53 -9.84
C LEU A 23 -19.53 13.84 -9.81
N LYS A 24 -18.58 14.35 -10.60
CA LYS A 24 -17.20 13.87 -10.62
C LYS A 24 -16.57 13.96 -9.23
N ALA A 25 -16.60 15.11 -8.57
CA ALA A 25 -16.04 15.28 -7.24
C ALA A 25 -16.61 14.26 -6.23
N SER A 26 -17.93 14.07 -6.25
CA SER A 26 -18.62 13.09 -5.39
C SER A 26 -18.16 11.66 -5.67
N LEU A 27 -18.07 11.26 -6.94
CA LEU A 27 -17.60 9.92 -7.32
C LEU A 27 -16.13 9.66 -6.94
N PHE A 28 -15.27 10.68 -7.06
CA PHE A 28 -13.88 10.60 -6.59
C PHE A 28 -13.81 10.44 -5.07
N GLN A 29 -14.64 11.17 -4.33
CA GLN A 29 -14.72 11.06 -2.88
C GLN A 29 -15.16 9.65 -2.45
N TYR A 30 -16.21 9.10 -3.07
CA TYR A 30 -16.66 7.74 -2.78
C TYR A 30 -15.61 6.67 -3.12
N ALA A 31 -14.76 6.92 -4.11
CA ALA A 31 -13.65 6.04 -4.45
C ALA A 31 -12.56 6.06 -3.37
N LYS A 32 -12.23 7.23 -2.83
CA LYS A 32 -11.27 7.36 -1.71
C LYS A 32 -11.71 6.56 -0.49
N GLU A 33 -13.00 6.65 -0.16
CA GLU A 33 -13.63 5.95 0.97
C GLU A 33 -13.82 4.44 0.76
N LYS A 34 -13.47 3.90 -0.41
CA LYS A 34 -13.66 2.48 -0.77
C LYS A 34 -15.10 1.97 -0.61
N LEU A 35 -16.10 2.83 -0.83
CA LEU A 35 -17.51 2.43 -0.72
C LEU A 35 -17.85 1.33 -1.74
N THR A 36 -18.67 0.37 -1.31
CA THR A 36 -19.24 -0.66 -2.18
C THR A 36 -20.20 -0.05 -3.18
N THR A 37 -20.46 -0.73 -4.30
CA THR A 37 -21.39 -0.23 -5.34
C THR A 37 -22.78 0.09 -4.78
N ALA A 38 -23.31 -0.74 -3.88
CA ALA A 38 -24.61 -0.50 -3.24
C ALA A 38 -24.60 0.77 -2.38
N GLN A 39 -23.55 0.98 -1.59
CA GLN A 39 -23.39 2.19 -0.77
C GLN A 39 -23.23 3.45 -1.63
N ARG A 40 -22.51 3.37 -2.75
CA ARG A 40 -22.38 4.49 -3.69
C ARG A 40 -23.73 4.88 -4.29
N LEU A 41 -24.54 3.89 -4.68
CA LEU A 41 -25.88 4.15 -5.20
C LEU A 41 -26.78 4.79 -4.15
N ALA A 42 -26.76 4.28 -2.91
CA ALA A 42 -27.53 4.86 -1.80
C ALA A 42 -27.11 6.31 -1.49
N ARG A 43 -25.80 6.62 -1.50
CA ARG A 43 -25.32 8.00 -1.31
C ARG A 43 -25.65 8.91 -2.48
N LEU A 44 -25.56 8.44 -3.71
CA LEU A 44 -25.94 9.23 -4.89
C LEU A 44 -27.44 9.59 -4.87
N GLU A 45 -28.27 8.67 -4.41
CA GLU A 45 -29.69 8.93 -4.19
C GLU A 45 -29.90 9.95 -3.06
N ALA A 46 -29.20 9.80 -1.93
CA ALA A 46 -29.35 10.71 -0.79
C ALA A 46 -28.83 12.14 -1.05
N GLU A 47 -27.67 12.29 -1.71
CA GLU A 47 -27.00 13.59 -1.91
C GLU A 47 -27.49 14.31 -3.17
N HIS A 48 -27.74 13.56 -4.26
CA HIS A 48 -28.02 14.13 -5.59
C HIS A 48 -29.42 13.77 -6.12
N ASN A 49 -30.24 13.05 -5.33
CA ASN A 49 -31.55 12.51 -5.76
C ASN A 49 -31.45 11.69 -7.06
N LEU A 50 -30.29 11.06 -7.31
CA LEU A 50 -29.99 10.39 -8.56
C LEU A 50 -30.18 8.87 -8.45
N VAL A 51 -31.36 8.39 -8.83
CA VAL A 51 -31.68 6.95 -8.85
C VAL A 51 -31.15 6.31 -10.13
N ILE A 52 -30.02 5.62 -10.03
CA ILE A 52 -29.38 4.92 -11.16
C ILE A 52 -29.08 3.45 -10.84
N LYS A 53 -28.90 2.65 -11.90
CA LYS A 53 -28.47 1.25 -11.76
C LYS A 53 -26.95 1.14 -11.81
N ALA A 54 -26.40 0.05 -11.26
CA ALA A 54 -24.96 -0.22 -11.24
C ALA A 54 -24.25 -0.11 -12.61
N PRO A 55 -24.83 -0.54 -13.76
CA PRO A 55 -24.19 -0.36 -15.07
C PRO A 55 -24.03 1.11 -15.47
N THR A 56 -24.98 1.96 -15.10
CA THR A 56 -24.90 3.41 -15.36
C THR A 56 -23.84 4.04 -14.47
N LEU A 57 -23.76 3.65 -13.19
CA LEU A 57 -22.70 4.08 -12.29
C LEU A 57 -21.31 3.69 -12.82
N TYR A 58 -21.17 2.49 -13.37
CA TYR A 58 -19.93 2.05 -14.01
C TYR A 58 -19.57 2.93 -15.21
N LYS A 59 -20.53 3.21 -16.11
CA LYS A 59 -20.32 4.12 -17.26
C LYS A 59 -19.90 5.53 -16.82
N LEU A 60 -20.51 6.08 -15.78
CA LEU A 60 -20.14 7.38 -15.22
C LEU A 60 -18.72 7.36 -14.62
N SER A 61 -18.41 6.31 -13.85
CA SER A 61 -17.07 6.14 -13.28
C SER A 61 -15.99 6.03 -14.37
N GLN A 62 -16.32 5.39 -15.50
CA GLN A 62 -15.46 5.32 -16.68
C GLN A 62 -15.31 6.69 -17.36
N LYS A 63 -16.42 7.42 -17.59
CA LYS A 63 -16.44 8.77 -18.18
C LYS A 63 -15.53 9.73 -17.41
N PHE A 64 -15.59 9.70 -16.09
CA PHE A 64 -14.82 10.62 -15.23
C PHE A 64 -13.44 10.10 -14.82
N ASN A 65 -13.01 8.93 -15.34
CA ASN A 65 -11.74 8.30 -14.97
C ASN A 65 -11.54 8.14 -13.46
N VAL A 66 -12.60 7.74 -12.76
CA VAL A 66 -12.57 7.53 -11.30
C VAL A 66 -11.58 6.40 -10.98
N PRO A 67 -10.65 6.61 -10.02
CA PRO A 67 -9.70 5.59 -9.61
C PRO A 67 -10.40 4.32 -9.14
N SER A 68 -9.88 3.18 -9.56
CA SER A 68 -10.41 1.87 -9.22
C SER A 68 -9.28 0.89 -9.05
N VAL A 69 -9.45 -0.08 -8.15
CA VAL A 69 -8.47 -1.15 -7.88
C VAL A 69 -8.10 -1.92 -9.15
N ARG A 70 -9.00 -2.00 -10.14
CA ARG A 70 -8.75 -2.67 -11.42
C ARG A 70 -7.99 -1.80 -12.44
N ARG A 71 -7.90 -0.49 -12.20
CA ARG A 71 -7.20 0.49 -13.04
C ARG A 71 -5.92 0.87 -12.34
N LEU A 72 -4.95 -0.04 -12.38
CA LEU A 72 -3.69 0.16 -11.69
C LEU A 72 -2.87 1.26 -12.36
N PRO A 73 -2.22 2.13 -11.58
CA PRO A 73 -1.18 3.00 -12.10
C PRO A 73 0.04 2.17 -12.55
N PRO A 74 0.94 2.76 -13.34
CA PRO A 74 2.23 2.15 -13.67
C PRO A 74 2.96 1.63 -12.41
N ALA A 75 3.63 0.50 -12.54
CA ALA A 75 4.29 -0.19 -11.41
C ALA A 75 5.30 0.72 -10.69
N ASP A 76 6.04 1.54 -11.41
CA ASP A 76 7.03 2.46 -10.84
C ASP A 76 6.36 3.51 -9.95
N ILE A 77 5.21 4.05 -10.37
CA ILE A 77 4.44 5.03 -9.59
C ILE A 77 3.83 4.36 -8.36
N ALA A 78 3.29 3.14 -8.51
CA ALA A 78 2.72 2.38 -7.41
C ALA A 78 3.76 2.06 -6.34
N THR A 79 4.93 1.57 -6.76
CA THR A 79 6.04 1.22 -5.85
C THR A 79 6.57 2.46 -5.16
N GLN A 80 6.79 3.55 -5.89
CA GLN A 80 7.22 4.83 -5.31
C GLN A 80 6.26 5.32 -4.23
N ALA A 81 4.94 5.31 -4.49
CA ALA A 81 3.94 5.73 -3.51
C ALA A 81 3.94 4.84 -2.25
N VAL A 82 4.15 3.52 -2.41
CA VAL A 82 4.29 2.59 -1.27
C VAL A 82 5.55 2.93 -0.47
N LEU A 83 6.68 3.15 -1.14
CA LEU A 83 7.96 3.50 -0.50
C LEU A 83 7.87 4.80 0.29
N GLU A 84 7.23 5.83 -0.26
CA GLU A 84 7.01 7.09 0.43
C GLU A 84 6.20 6.90 1.72
N ASN A 85 5.13 6.09 1.68
CA ASN A 85 4.32 5.81 2.86
C ASN A 85 5.07 5.00 3.93
N VAL A 86 5.99 4.12 3.52
CA VAL A 86 6.89 3.36 4.42
C VAL A 86 7.95 4.27 5.02
N ALA A 87 8.57 5.14 4.21
CA ALA A 87 9.57 6.11 4.68
C ALA A 87 8.96 7.11 5.68
N ASN A 88 7.69 7.48 5.49
CA ASN A 88 6.91 8.32 6.41
C ASN A 88 6.46 7.57 7.69
N ASP A 89 6.88 6.32 7.91
CA ASP A 89 6.59 5.54 9.10
C ASP A 89 7.90 5.08 9.80
N PRO A 90 8.51 5.93 10.62
CA PRO A 90 9.82 5.64 11.22
C PRO A 90 9.80 4.44 12.16
N SER A 91 8.64 4.11 12.76
CA SER A 91 8.49 2.93 13.61
C SER A 91 8.23 1.64 12.83
N GLN A 92 7.99 1.73 11.51
CA GLN A 92 7.62 0.62 10.63
C GLN A 92 6.44 -0.22 11.16
N GLY A 93 5.56 0.38 11.96
CA GLY A 93 4.41 -0.29 12.56
C GLY A 93 3.24 -0.46 11.59
N ARG A 94 3.24 0.22 10.44
CA ARG A 94 2.16 0.16 9.45
C ARG A 94 2.25 -1.12 8.62
N GLY A 95 1.28 -2.01 8.82
CA GLY A 95 1.08 -3.14 7.94
C GLY A 95 0.59 -2.74 6.54
N VAL A 96 0.69 -3.68 5.59
CA VAL A 96 0.25 -3.56 4.18
C VAL A 96 -1.20 -3.05 4.07
N GLY A 97 -2.09 -3.50 4.95
CA GLY A 97 -3.49 -3.06 4.97
C GLY A 97 -3.64 -1.57 5.27
N THR A 98 -2.88 -1.06 6.25
CA THR A 98 -2.88 0.35 6.63
C THR A 98 -2.33 1.23 5.52
N ILE A 99 -1.20 0.83 4.91
CA ILE A 99 -0.60 1.53 3.77
C ILE A 99 -1.60 1.58 2.59
N GLY A 100 -2.26 0.46 2.28
CA GLY A 100 -3.27 0.43 1.21
C GLY A 100 -4.52 1.29 1.49
N THR A 101 -4.83 1.60 2.75
CA THR A 101 -5.90 2.55 3.11
C THR A 101 -5.42 3.99 2.96
N LEU A 102 -4.20 4.30 3.41
CA LEU A 102 -3.59 5.63 3.23
C LEU A 102 -3.48 6.01 1.74
N LEU A 103 -3.00 5.09 0.91
CA LEU A 103 -2.90 5.28 -0.55
C LEU A 103 -4.27 5.50 -1.20
N SER A 104 -5.32 4.80 -0.73
CA SER A 104 -6.67 5.02 -1.22
C SER A 104 -7.20 6.41 -0.87
N ASN A 105 -6.91 6.90 0.33
CA ASN A 105 -7.29 8.26 0.74
C ASN A 105 -6.59 9.33 -0.12
N GLN A 106 -5.36 9.03 -0.59
CA GLN A 106 -4.63 9.84 -1.56
C GLN A 106 -5.17 9.72 -2.99
N GLY A 107 -6.18 8.87 -3.23
CA GLY A 107 -6.79 8.68 -4.55
C GLY A 107 -6.12 7.60 -5.40
N MET A 108 -5.22 6.80 -4.84
CA MET A 108 -4.53 5.70 -5.50
C MET A 108 -4.92 4.36 -4.88
N PRO A 109 -6.13 3.85 -5.15
CA PRO A 109 -6.56 2.56 -4.61
C PRO A 109 -5.78 1.42 -5.27
N LEU A 110 -4.84 0.84 -4.53
CA LEU A 110 -4.09 -0.34 -4.96
C LEU A 110 -4.68 -1.63 -4.38
N PRO A 111 -4.65 -2.76 -5.12
CA PRO A 111 -4.95 -4.06 -4.55
C PRO A 111 -3.87 -4.45 -3.53
N ARG A 112 -4.27 -5.23 -2.52
CA ARG A 112 -3.38 -5.66 -1.43
C ARG A 112 -2.11 -6.36 -1.95
N ILE A 113 -2.22 -7.13 -3.02
CA ILE A 113 -1.10 -7.87 -3.61
C ILE A 113 -0.01 -6.94 -4.12
N GLU A 114 -0.37 -5.80 -4.70
CA GLU A 114 0.61 -4.86 -5.26
C GLU A 114 1.31 -4.04 -4.17
N VAL A 115 0.56 -3.66 -3.13
CA VAL A 115 1.18 -3.05 -1.94
C VAL A 115 2.17 -4.03 -1.31
N PHE A 116 1.82 -5.32 -1.24
CA PHE A 116 2.72 -6.36 -0.75
C PHE A 116 3.95 -6.57 -1.65
N ASN A 117 3.78 -6.57 -2.98
CA ASN A 117 4.88 -6.69 -3.93
C ASN A 117 5.87 -5.52 -3.77
N GLY A 118 5.37 -4.28 -3.73
CA GLY A 118 6.21 -3.10 -3.51
C GLY A 118 6.98 -3.16 -2.19
N PHE A 119 6.32 -3.60 -1.11
CA PHE A 119 6.97 -3.78 0.19
C PHE A 119 8.04 -4.89 0.17
N ARG A 120 7.75 -6.02 -0.48
CA ARG A 120 8.69 -7.14 -0.64
C ARG A 120 9.92 -6.72 -1.45
N ASP A 121 9.71 -5.97 -2.53
CA ASP A 121 10.78 -5.52 -3.41
C ASP A 121 11.68 -4.48 -2.72
N PHE A 122 11.12 -3.63 -1.85
CA PHE A 122 11.88 -2.77 -0.95
C PHE A 122 12.83 -3.56 -0.05
N ILE A 123 12.31 -4.58 0.65
CA ILE A 123 13.13 -5.43 1.55
C ILE A 123 14.24 -6.13 0.76
N ARG A 124 13.92 -6.66 -0.43
CA ARG A 124 14.90 -7.34 -1.29
C ARG A 124 16.02 -6.37 -1.69
N ASN A 125 15.68 -5.17 -2.13
CA ASN A 125 16.66 -4.17 -2.57
C ASN A 125 17.52 -3.64 -1.42
N ALA A 126 16.92 -3.43 -0.24
CA ALA A 126 17.65 -3.06 0.97
C ALA A 126 18.66 -4.14 1.36
N TRP A 127 18.28 -5.42 1.28
CA TRP A 127 19.17 -6.53 1.57
C TRP A 127 20.33 -6.66 0.58
N VAL A 128 20.06 -6.53 -0.72
CA VAL A 128 21.10 -6.52 -1.76
C VAL A 128 22.08 -5.36 -1.54
N SER A 129 21.58 -4.16 -1.24
CA SER A 129 22.42 -2.99 -0.95
C SER A 129 23.33 -3.20 0.26
N MET A 130 22.85 -3.91 1.29
CA MET A 130 23.67 -4.31 2.44
C MET A 130 24.70 -5.38 2.07
N GLY A 131 24.30 -6.40 1.30
CA GLY A 131 25.19 -7.51 0.92
C GLY A 131 26.32 -7.12 -0.04
N SER A 132 26.08 -6.16 -0.94
CA SER A 132 27.10 -5.68 -1.90
C SER A 132 28.14 -4.74 -1.27
N ARG A 133 27.93 -4.26 -0.04
CA ARG A 133 28.91 -3.44 0.70
C ARG A 133 29.82 -4.26 1.62
N THR A 134 29.64 -5.58 1.71
CA THR A 134 30.42 -6.41 2.64
C THR A 134 31.06 -7.59 1.92
N ASN A 135 32.39 -7.55 1.79
CA ASN A 135 33.16 -8.79 1.76
C ASN A 135 32.99 -9.46 3.14
N GLY A 136 32.00 -10.35 3.26
CA GLY A 136 31.81 -11.25 4.39
C GLY A 136 30.99 -10.71 5.59
N PRO A 137 30.08 -11.52 6.17
CA PRO A 137 29.22 -11.13 7.29
C PRO A 137 29.94 -10.94 8.65
N HIS A 138 31.27 -11.11 8.70
CA HIS A 138 32.04 -11.11 9.95
C HIS A 138 32.65 -9.75 10.32
N MET A 139 32.66 -8.78 9.40
CA MET A 139 33.47 -7.55 9.54
C MET A 139 32.66 -6.27 9.84
N PHE A 140 31.33 -6.29 9.72
CA PHE A 140 30.50 -5.11 9.99
C PHE A 140 30.11 -4.95 11.47
N PHE A 141 29.99 -6.05 12.20
CA PHE A 141 29.69 -5.97 13.64
C PHE A 141 30.85 -5.36 14.43
N THR A 142 32.10 -5.57 14.00
CA THR A 142 33.28 -5.01 14.67
C THR A 142 33.47 -3.53 14.38
N SER A 143 33.19 -3.04 13.18
CA SER A 143 33.40 -1.61 12.87
C SER A 143 32.33 -0.70 13.47
N LEU A 144 31.06 -1.13 13.48
CA LEU A 144 29.99 -0.34 14.11
C LEU A 144 30.12 -0.33 15.64
N LEU A 145 30.55 -1.44 16.24
CA LEU A 145 30.91 -1.49 17.68
C LEU A 145 32.13 -0.63 18.00
N SER A 146 33.17 -0.64 17.17
CA SER A 146 34.35 0.20 17.39
C SER A 146 33.99 1.69 17.35
N GLN A 147 33.20 2.13 16.37
CA GLN A 147 32.80 3.53 16.26
C GLN A 147 31.87 4.00 17.40
N THR A 148 31.00 3.12 17.91
CA THR A 148 30.15 3.46 19.07
C THR A 148 30.90 3.42 20.40
N ILE A 149 31.89 2.54 20.56
CA ILE A 149 32.72 2.48 21.77
C ILE A 149 33.60 3.71 21.89
N ASP A 150 34.25 4.15 20.80
CA ASP A 150 35.10 5.35 20.82
C ASP A 150 34.31 6.64 21.14
N SER A 151 33.08 6.72 20.62
CA SER A 151 32.17 7.85 20.89
C SER A 151 31.65 7.87 22.34
N LEU A 152 31.44 6.71 22.96
CA LEU A 152 30.95 6.58 24.34
C LEU A 152 32.06 6.78 25.38
N LEU A 153 33.31 6.44 25.05
CA LEU A 153 34.49 6.71 25.88
C LEU A 153 34.81 8.21 26.00
N GLN A 154 34.53 9.00 24.96
CA GLN A 154 34.72 10.46 24.99
C GLN A 154 33.65 11.20 25.81
N LEU A 155 32.48 10.61 26.05
CA LEU A 155 31.34 11.28 26.70
C LEU A 155 31.19 10.96 28.20
N GLY A 156 32.09 10.15 28.80
CA GLY A 156 32.08 9.89 30.24
C GLY A 156 30.79 9.23 30.75
N THR A 157 30.01 8.58 29.88
CA THR A 157 28.72 7.99 30.26
C THR A 157 28.90 6.71 31.04
N SER A 158 28.12 6.53 32.11
CA SER A 158 28.18 5.38 33.01
C SER A 158 28.02 4.05 32.26
N THR A 159 28.93 3.11 32.54
CA THR A 159 29.04 1.76 31.96
C THR A 159 27.74 0.95 31.91
N LEU A 160 26.77 1.28 32.76
CA LEU A 160 25.46 0.63 32.83
C LEU A 160 24.58 0.85 31.59
N ILE A 161 24.71 1.99 30.90
CA ILE A 161 23.92 2.31 29.69
C ILE A 161 24.44 1.50 28.49
N VAL A 162 25.75 1.36 28.38
CA VAL A 162 26.43 0.60 27.31
C VAL A 162 26.08 -0.90 27.39
N LEU A 163 25.97 -1.45 28.59
CA LEU A 163 25.58 -2.86 28.79
C LEU A 163 24.12 -3.13 28.38
N LYS A 164 23.21 -2.17 28.59
CA LYS A 164 21.79 -2.32 28.19
C LYS A 164 21.61 -2.29 26.68
N THR A 165 22.33 -1.43 25.96
CA THR A 165 22.26 -1.38 24.49
C THR A 165 22.88 -2.63 23.85
N PHE A 166 23.96 -3.17 24.44
CA PHE A 166 24.59 -4.40 23.97
C PHE A 166 23.69 -5.64 24.16
N SER A 167 22.94 -5.72 25.27
CA SER A 167 21.98 -6.81 25.53
C SER A 167 20.80 -6.80 24.55
N PHE A 168 20.38 -5.63 24.06
CA PHE A 168 19.30 -5.51 23.09
C PHE A 168 19.73 -5.97 21.68
N LEU A 169 20.95 -5.59 21.26
CA LEU A 169 21.51 -6.00 19.96
C LEU A 169 21.77 -7.51 19.86
N THR A 170 22.24 -8.13 20.95
CA THR A 170 22.47 -9.59 21.00
C THR A 170 21.16 -10.40 20.96
N LYS A 171 20.08 -9.90 21.56
CA LYS A 171 18.75 -10.55 21.46
C LYS A 171 18.17 -10.54 20.04
N ILE A 172 18.43 -9.49 19.26
CA ILE A 172 18.03 -9.40 17.84
C ILE A 172 18.81 -10.42 16.99
N CYS A 173 20.11 -10.61 17.26
CA CYS A 173 20.92 -11.61 16.55
C CYS A 173 20.55 -13.06 16.88
N CYS A 174 20.20 -13.39 18.13
CA CYS A 174 19.89 -14.77 18.52
C CYS A 174 18.50 -15.25 18.10
N THR A 175 17.55 -14.34 17.82
CA THR A 175 16.21 -14.69 17.35
C THR A 175 16.12 -14.78 15.82
N GLY A 176 17.03 -14.14 15.09
CA GLY A 176 17.10 -14.19 13.62
C GLY A 176 17.65 -15.51 13.05
N THR A 177 18.48 -16.26 13.79
CA THR A 177 19.09 -17.50 13.31
C THR A 177 18.18 -18.73 13.37
N PHE A 178 17.13 -18.71 14.21
CA PHE A 178 16.26 -19.87 14.39
C PHE A 178 15.18 -20.02 13.29
N TRP A 179 14.77 -18.90 12.67
CA TRP A 179 13.78 -18.94 11.58
C TRP A 179 14.39 -19.43 10.25
N PHE A 180 15.71 -19.26 10.07
CA PHE A 180 16.39 -19.61 8.83
C PHE A 180 16.64 -21.11 8.64
N PHE A 181 16.70 -21.90 9.72
CA PHE A 181 16.93 -23.35 9.61
C PHE A 181 15.69 -24.14 9.14
N SER A 182 14.49 -23.58 9.26
CA SER A 182 13.27 -24.29 8.84
C SER A 182 12.97 -24.16 7.33
N ILE A 183 13.52 -23.16 6.64
CA ILE A 183 13.28 -22.96 5.21
C ILE A 183 14.32 -23.70 4.35
N ALA A 184 15.55 -23.88 4.83
CA ALA A 184 16.60 -24.56 4.08
C ALA A 184 16.40 -26.09 3.93
N ARG A 185 15.53 -26.73 4.73
CA ARG A 185 15.30 -28.19 4.67
C ARG A 185 14.22 -28.61 3.66
N SER A 186 13.45 -27.69 3.11
CA SER A 186 12.39 -28.04 2.13
C SER A 186 12.87 -28.09 0.67
N SER A 187 14.11 -27.69 0.40
CA SER A 187 14.64 -27.58 -0.98
C SER A 187 15.31 -28.84 -1.51
N HIS A 188 15.42 -29.91 -0.71
CA HIS A 188 16.25 -31.08 -1.04
C HIS A 188 15.48 -32.35 -1.45
N ASN A 189 14.16 -32.28 -1.70
CA ASN A 189 13.37 -33.48 -2.01
C ASN A 189 12.46 -33.34 -3.24
N VAL A 190 12.99 -32.78 -4.32
CA VAL A 190 12.41 -32.91 -5.66
C VAL A 190 13.52 -33.22 -6.66
N SER A 191 13.95 -34.48 -6.68
CA SER A 191 14.61 -35.14 -7.81
C SER A 191 14.69 -36.64 -7.55
N ARG A 192 13.62 -37.36 -7.92
CA ARG A 192 13.64 -38.69 -8.56
C ARG A 192 12.25 -39.03 -9.04
#